data_AF-A0A1K1NMY6-F1
#
_entry.id   AF-A0A1K1NMY6-F1
#
_cell.length_a   1.000
_cell.length_b   1.000
_cell.length_c   1.000
_cell.angle_alpha   90.00
_cell.angle_beta   90.00
_cell.angle_gamma   90.00
#
_symmetry.space_group_name_H-M   'P 1'
#
loop_
_entity.id
_entity.type
_entity.pdbx_description
1 polymer ?
#
loop_
_entity_poly.entity_id
_entity_poly.type
_entity_poly.pdbx_seq_one_letter_code
_entity_poly.pdbx_strand_id
1 'polypeptide(L)'
;MTELERIEQAEEYYRRYLQKEEAIVQNRENQEYITKYIHEDTFVTASFNLKDKLTKGIGVSAAAGLVLFFLVLIATHLLPALVLGLFVGVGGTIFFSSLYKYRLDAELQHQHEVNEGIAEQIQILKEREPQLIAEKDAFAEGLEKRVTFISLSEMKYLGELRNFIESGEAETCEDATMLLEQKMLFEQFNLIMENTEIEKTYTDAENKARFGDPIKQINEKNKKSLKEKLFGKKKKK
;
A
#
# COMPACT_ATOMS: atom_id res chain seq x y z
N MET A 1 -18.68 32.77 25.06
CA MET A 1 -17.95 32.20 23.92
C MET A 1 -18.44 32.95 22.70
N THR A 2 -17.54 33.55 21.93
CA THR A 2 -17.90 34.15 20.64
C THR A 2 -18.12 33.05 19.60
N GLU A 3 -18.79 33.35 18.50
CA GLU A 3 -18.96 32.39 17.40
C GLU A 3 -17.61 31.97 16.80
N LEU A 4 -16.64 32.89 16.77
CA LEU A 4 -15.27 32.60 16.34
C LEU A 4 -14.56 31.63 17.30
N GLU A 5 -14.70 31.82 18.61
CA GLU A 5 -14.17 30.89 19.62
C GLU A 5 -14.82 29.50 19.54
N ARG A 6 -16.11 29.40 19.16
CA ARG A 6 -16.78 28.12 18.89
C ARG A 6 -16.14 27.39 17.71
N ILE A 7 -15.79 28.11 16.64
CA ILE A 7 -15.10 27.55 15.48
C ILE A 7 -13.68 27.10 15.85
N GLU A 8 -12.90 27.95 16.53
CA GLU A 8 -11.55 27.60 16.98
C GLU A 8 -11.54 26.34 17.86
N GLN A 9 -12.51 26.22 18.77
CA GLN A 9 -12.67 25.04 19.60
C GLN A 9 -13.02 23.80 18.77
N ALA A 10 -13.90 23.94 17.77
CA ALA A 10 -14.23 22.85 16.85
C ALA A 10 -13.02 22.43 16.01
N GLU A 11 -12.19 23.37 15.55
CA GLU A 11 -10.94 23.09 14.84
C GLU A 11 -9.96 22.31 15.71
N GLU A 12 -9.81 22.68 16.98
CA GLU A 12 -8.95 21.95 17.90
C GLU A 12 -9.44 20.51 18.10
N TYR A 13 -10.75 20.32 18.29
CA TYR A 13 -11.30 18.97 18.41
C TYR A 13 -11.14 18.16 17.13
N TYR A 14 -11.37 18.76 15.96
CA TYR A 14 -11.18 18.09 14.68
C TYR A 14 -9.72 17.70 14.44
N ARG A 15 -8.77 18.58 14.80
CA ARG A 15 -7.34 18.25 14.75
C ARG A 15 -6.99 17.03 15.62
N ARG A 16 -7.56 16.94 16.82
CA ARG A 16 -7.37 15.78 17.70
C ARG A 16 -8.01 14.51 17.12
N TYR A 17 -9.14 14.62 16.42
CA TYR A 17 -9.74 13.50 15.70
C TYR A 17 -8.78 12.99 14.60
N LEU A 18 -8.24 13.89 13.78
CA LEU A 18 -7.28 13.55 12.73
C LEU A 18 -6.01 12.89 13.29
N GLN A 19 -5.49 13.37 14.43
CA GLN A 19 -4.35 12.72 15.11
C GLN A 19 -4.65 11.27 15.52
N LYS A 20 -5.89 10.96 15.92
CA LYS A 20 -6.29 9.58 16.23
C LYS A 20 -6.38 8.71 14.98
N GLU A 21 -6.88 9.27 13.88
CA GLU A 21 -6.89 8.59 12.58
C GLU A 21 -5.47 8.31 12.08
N GLU A 22 -4.58 9.29 12.16
CA GLU A 22 -3.15 9.15 11.81
C GLU A 22 -2.47 8.07 12.66
N ALA A 23 -2.77 7.98 13.96
CA ALA A 23 -2.23 6.94 14.83
C ALA A 23 -2.63 5.52 14.39
N ILE A 24 -3.82 5.33 13.80
CA ILE A 24 -4.25 4.05 13.22
C ILE A 24 -3.44 3.74 11.96
N VAL A 25 -3.29 4.72 11.07
CA VAL A 25 -2.49 4.58 9.84
C VAL A 25 -1.04 4.23 10.18
N GLN A 26 -0.43 4.97 11.10
CA GLN A 26 0.94 4.73 11.55
C GLN A 26 1.11 3.33 12.18
N ASN A 27 0.11 2.83 12.92
CA ASN A 27 0.14 1.47 13.45
C ASN A 27 0.19 0.44 12.30
N ARG A 28 -0.65 0.59 11.27
CA ARG A 28 -0.66 -0.30 10.10
C ARG A 28 0.66 -0.24 9.32
N GLU A 29 1.18 0.96 9.08
CA GLU A 29 2.47 1.14 8.42
C GLU A 29 3.61 0.49 9.21
N ASN A 30 3.60 0.59 10.54
CA ASN A 30 4.57 -0.09 11.40
C ASN A 30 4.48 -1.62 11.28
N GLN A 31 3.28 -2.20 11.21
CA GLN A 31 3.11 -3.64 10.99
C GLN A 31 3.74 -4.07 9.65
N GLU A 32 3.47 -3.33 8.58
CA GLU A 32 4.04 -3.60 7.25
C GLU A 32 5.57 -3.43 7.23
N TYR A 33 6.08 -2.40 7.90
CA TYR A 33 7.50 -2.11 7.96
C TYR A 33 8.29 -3.23 8.63
N ILE A 34 7.87 -3.66 9.82
CA ILE A 34 8.62 -4.66 10.61
C ILE A 34 8.54 -6.03 9.92
N THR A 35 7.45 -6.35 9.22
CA THR A 35 7.30 -7.59 8.44
C THR A 35 8.40 -7.76 7.38
N LYS A 36 8.97 -6.67 6.84
CA LYS A 36 10.03 -6.73 5.82
C LYS A 36 11.34 -7.36 6.32
N TYR A 37 11.53 -7.41 7.64
CA TYR A 37 12.71 -7.98 8.27
C TYR A 37 12.58 -9.47 8.57
N ILE A 38 11.41 -10.05 8.31
CA ILE A 38 11.22 -11.49 8.42
C ILE A 38 11.94 -12.16 7.25
N HIS A 39 12.89 -13.03 7.57
CA HIS A 39 13.67 -13.76 6.57
C HIS A 39 13.55 -15.26 6.79
N GLU A 40 13.30 -15.99 5.71
CA GLU A 40 13.31 -17.46 5.72
C GLU A 40 14.74 -18.01 5.72
N ASP A 41 14.90 -19.22 6.25
CA ASP A 41 16.17 -19.94 6.29
C ASP A 41 16.84 -20.05 4.91
N THR A 42 16.04 -20.15 3.84
CA THR A 42 16.53 -20.21 2.45
C THR A 42 17.23 -18.92 2.03
N PHE A 43 16.71 -17.77 2.47
CA PHE A 43 17.32 -16.47 2.22
C PHE A 43 18.61 -16.29 3.02
N VAL A 44 18.61 -16.70 4.29
CA VAL A 44 19.78 -16.61 5.19
C VAL A 44 20.92 -17.52 4.71
N THR A 45 20.60 -18.76 4.32
CA THR A 45 21.58 -19.71 3.78
C THR A 45 22.16 -19.23 2.44
N ALA A 46 21.34 -18.65 1.57
CA ALA A 46 21.78 -18.08 0.30
C ALA A 46 22.69 -16.85 0.51
N SER A 47 22.31 -15.92 1.39
CA SER A 47 23.08 -14.71 1.68
C SER A 47 24.40 -15.02 2.39
N PHE A 48 24.43 -16.04 3.26
CA PHE A 48 25.65 -16.47 3.93
C PHE A 48 26.70 -17.04 2.97
N ASN A 49 26.29 -17.58 1.83
CA ASN A 49 27.13 -18.13 0.76
C ASN A 49 28.18 -19.14 1.29
N LEU A 50 27.69 -20.18 1.97
CA LEU A 50 28.54 -21.18 2.64
C LEU A 50 29.55 -21.84 1.70
N LYS A 51 29.16 -22.11 0.44
CA LYS A 51 30.04 -22.75 -0.55
C LYS A 51 31.28 -21.89 -0.82
N ASP A 52 31.11 -20.60 -1.10
CA ASP A 52 32.23 -19.69 -1.37
C ASP A 52 33.17 -19.55 -0.17
N LYS A 53 32.61 -19.37 1.04
CA LYS A 53 33.38 -19.29 2.28
C LYS A 53 34.17 -20.57 2.57
N LEU A 54 33.55 -21.73 2.34
CA LEU A 54 34.18 -23.03 2.52
C LEU A 54 35.29 -23.28 1.49
N THR A 55 35.07 -22.94 0.22
CA THR A 55 36.11 -23.03 -0.83
C THR A 55 37.32 -22.16 -0.49
N LYS A 56 37.09 -20.92 -0.03
CA LYS A 56 38.17 -20.02 0.41
C LYS A 56 38.91 -20.57 1.63
N GLY A 57 38.20 -21.06 2.65
CA GLY A 57 38.79 -21.66 3.85
C GLY A 57 39.63 -22.90 3.53
N ILE A 58 39.11 -23.79 2.68
CA ILE A 58 39.85 -24.97 2.19
C ILE A 58 41.11 -24.52 1.43
N GLY A 59 41.01 -23.53 0.54
CA GLY A 59 42.16 -22.98 -0.18
C GLY A 59 43.27 -22.47 0.75
N VAL A 60 42.90 -21.77 1.82
CA VAL A 60 43.86 -21.31 2.85
C VAL A 60 44.50 -22.50 3.57
N SER A 61 43.73 -23.50 3.98
CA SER A 61 44.28 -24.69 4.66
C SER A 61 45.23 -25.50 3.76
N ALA A 62 44.91 -25.63 2.47
CA ALA A 62 45.75 -26.31 1.50
C ALA A 62 47.05 -25.55 1.26
N ALA A 63 46.99 -24.22 1.11
CA ALA A 63 48.18 -23.38 0.99
C ALA A 63 49.06 -23.44 2.24
N ALA A 64 48.47 -23.39 3.44
CA ALA A 64 49.20 -23.51 4.70
C ALA A 64 49.88 -24.88 4.84
N GLY A 65 49.19 -25.97 4.49
CA GLY A 65 49.75 -27.32 4.47
C GLY A 65 50.93 -27.45 3.50
N LEU A 66 50.83 -26.86 2.31
CA LEU A 66 51.91 -26.86 1.32
C LEU A 66 53.12 -26.03 1.76
N VAL A 67 52.91 -24.85 2.35
CA VAL A 67 54.00 -24.02 2.87
C VAL A 67 54.74 -24.75 3.98
N LEU A 68 54.02 -25.34 4.94
CA LEU A 68 54.62 -26.14 6.00
C LEU A 68 55.35 -27.38 5.47
N PHE A 69 54.79 -28.05 4.47
CA PHE A 69 55.45 -29.17 3.80
C PHE A 69 56.82 -28.75 3.24
N PHE A 70 56.89 -27.69 2.43
CA PHE A 70 58.16 -27.26 1.84
C PHE A 70 59.17 -26.78 2.88
N LEU A 71 58.71 -26.08 3.92
CA LEU A 71 59.58 -25.59 4.99
C LEU A 71 60.23 -26.76 5.75
N VAL A 72 59.44 -27.77 6.12
CA VAL A 72 59.94 -28.97 6.83
C VAL A 72 60.80 -29.84 5.90
N LEU A 73 60.48 -29.90 4.61
CA LEU A 73 61.25 -30.65 3.62
C LEU A 73 62.66 -30.07 3.47
N ILE A 74 62.80 -28.75 3.45
CA ILE A 74 64.11 -28.06 3.40
C ILE A 74 64.91 -28.34 4.68
N ALA A 75 64.25 -28.39 5.85
CA ALA A 75 64.92 -28.52 7.14
C ALA A 75 65.27 -29.97 7.52
N THR A 76 64.54 -30.97 7.01
CA THR A 76 64.63 -32.37 7.47
C THR A 76 64.59 -33.36 6.29
N HIS A 77 63.60 -34.24 6.24
CA HIS A 77 63.42 -35.30 5.25
C HIS A 77 61.96 -35.41 4.80
N LEU A 78 61.71 -36.13 3.71
CA LEU A 78 60.41 -36.16 3.04
C LEU A 78 59.27 -36.71 3.91
N LEU A 79 59.54 -37.74 4.70
CA LEU A 79 58.51 -38.40 5.52
C LEU A 79 57.89 -37.46 6.59
N PRO A 80 58.68 -36.79 7.47
CA PRO A 80 58.11 -35.86 8.46
C PRO A 80 57.44 -34.64 7.81
N ALA A 81 57.98 -34.14 6.69
CA ALA A 81 57.38 -33.06 5.93
C ALA A 81 55.97 -33.43 5.43
N LEU A 82 55.82 -34.62 4.85
CA LEU A 82 54.56 -35.12 4.31
C LEU A 82 53.50 -35.31 5.39
N VAL A 83 53.87 -35.90 6.53
CA VAL A 83 52.94 -36.11 7.66
C VAL A 83 52.42 -34.79 8.19
N LEU A 84 53.30 -33.80 8.43
CA LEU A 84 52.90 -32.49 8.95
C LEU A 84 52.07 -31.69 7.94
N GLY A 85 52.47 -31.66 6.67
CA GLY A 85 51.73 -30.95 5.62
C GLY A 85 50.32 -31.50 5.42
N LEU A 86 50.16 -32.83 5.41
CA LEU A 86 48.85 -33.47 5.33
C LEU A 86 48.02 -33.25 6.59
N PHE A 87 48.64 -33.33 7.78
CA PHE A 87 47.93 -33.09 9.03
C PHE A 87 47.33 -31.67 9.07
N VAL A 88 48.08 -30.66 8.66
CA VAL A 88 47.58 -29.27 8.62
C VAL A 88 46.57 -29.06 7.50
N GLY A 89 46.79 -29.63 6.32
CA GLY A 89 45.82 -29.56 5.22
C GLY A 89 44.48 -30.18 5.60
N VAL A 90 44.49 -31.46 6.01
CA VAL A 90 43.27 -32.19 6.38
C VAL A 90 42.64 -31.60 7.65
N GLY A 91 43.43 -31.33 8.68
CA GLY A 91 42.95 -30.70 9.92
C GLY A 91 42.30 -29.34 9.66
N GLY A 92 42.93 -28.50 8.83
CA GLY A 92 42.40 -27.19 8.46
C GLY A 92 41.08 -27.27 7.67
N THR A 93 40.96 -28.21 6.73
CA THR A 93 39.70 -28.40 5.98
C THR A 93 38.54 -28.82 6.88
N ILE A 94 38.75 -29.75 7.81
CA ILE A 94 37.74 -30.16 8.80
C ILE A 94 37.39 -28.99 9.71
N PHE A 95 38.39 -28.23 10.19
CA PHE A 95 38.20 -27.07 11.05
C PHE A 95 37.34 -25.98 10.38
N PHE A 96 37.68 -25.55 9.16
CA PHE A 96 36.91 -24.52 8.45
C PHE A 96 35.49 -24.99 8.12
N SER A 97 35.32 -26.26 7.75
CA SER A 97 33.99 -26.84 7.49
C SER A 97 33.10 -26.77 8.74
N SER A 98 33.65 -27.16 9.90
CA SER A 98 32.93 -27.07 11.18
C SER A 98 32.66 -25.62 11.60
N LEU A 99 33.63 -24.72 11.46
CA LEU A 99 33.50 -23.31 11.83
C LEU A 99 32.42 -22.60 11.03
N TYR A 100 32.38 -22.79 9.71
CA TYR A 100 31.38 -22.11 8.88
C TYR A 100 29.98 -22.70 9.03
N LYS A 101 29.86 -23.99 9.32
CA LYS A 101 28.56 -24.58 9.71
C LYS A 101 28.07 -23.99 11.02
N TYR A 102 28.91 -23.94 12.06
CA TYR A 102 28.56 -23.33 13.33
C TYR A 102 28.14 -21.86 13.18
N ARG A 103 28.84 -21.09 12.35
CA ARG A 103 28.44 -19.69 12.06
C ARG A 103 27.12 -19.58 11.31
N LEU A 104 26.85 -20.49 10.38
CA LEU A 104 25.57 -20.53 9.67
C LEU A 104 24.43 -20.88 10.64
N ASP A 105 24.64 -21.88 11.49
CA ASP A 105 23.66 -22.30 12.50
C ASP A 105 23.37 -21.16 13.49
N ALA A 106 24.40 -20.42 13.91
CA ALA A 106 24.24 -19.24 14.76
C ALA A 106 23.47 -18.10 14.06
N GLU A 107 23.74 -17.86 12.78
CA GLU A 107 22.99 -16.86 12.00
C GLU A 107 21.53 -17.26 11.84
N LEU A 108 21.26 -18.55 11.56
CA LEU A 108 19.89 -19.07 11.50
C LEU A 108 19.17 -18.90 12.84
N GLN A 109 19.81 -19.24 13.96
CA GLN A 109 19.24 -19.04 15.29
C GLN A 109 18.92 -17.58 15.59
N HIS A 110 19.85 -16.67 15.28
CA HIS A 110 19.62 -15.24 15.43
C HIS A 110 18.44 -14.75 14.57
N GLN A 111 18.33 -15.25 13.33
CA GLN A 111 17.20 -14.92 12.46
C GLN A 111 15.88 -15.49 12.98
N HIS A 112 15.86 -16.69 13.56
CA HIS A 112 14.67 -17.21 14.24
C HIS A 112 14.25 -16.34 15.43
N GLU A 113 15.19 -15.93 16.28
CA GLU A 113 14.92 -15.03 17.42
C GLU A 113 14.36 -13.68 16.95
N VAL A 114 14.95 -13.11 15.89
CA VAL A 114 14.45 -11.87 15.28
C VAL A 114 13.05 -12.07 14.70
N ASN A 115 12.80 -13.17 13.98
CA ASN A 115 11.49 -13.48 13.42
C ASN A 115 10.43 -13.68 14.51
N GLU A 116 10.75 -14.35 15.61
CA GLU A 116 9.88 -14.51 16.77
C GLU A 116 9.56 -13.16 17.43
N GLY A 117 10.58 -12.34 17.71
CA GLY A 117 10.39 -11.01 18.29
C GLY A 117 9.60 -10.06 17.39
N ILE A 118 9.76 -10.16 16.06
CA ILE A 118 8.94 -9.44 15.10
C ILE A 118 7.49 -9.93 15.14
N ALA A 119 7.27 -11.24 15.20
CA ALA A 119 5.93 -11.81 15.28
C ALA A 119 5.18 -11.35 16.53
N GLU A 120 5.85 -11.31 17.69
CA GLU A 120 5.30 -10.75 18.93
C GLU A 120 4.94 -9.27 18.79
N GLN A 121 5.82 -8.45 18.19
CA GLN A 121 5.55 -7.04 17.95
C GLN A 121 4.34 -6.83 17.01
N ILE A 122 4.24 -7.61 15.94
CA ILE A 122 3.10 -7.58 15.02
C ILE A 122 1.82 -7.94 15.77
N GLN A 123 1.85 -8.93 16.67
CA GLN A 123 0.70 -9.29 17.48
C GLN A 123 0.27 -8.13 18.40
N ILE A 124 1.20 -7.49 19.10
CA ILE A 124 0.91 -6.33 19.96
C ILE A 124 0.28 -5.19 19.14
N LEU A 125 0.82 -4.92 17.95
CA LEU A 125 0.31 -3.88 17.05
C LEU A 125 -1.12 -4.20 16.56
N LYS A 126 -1.39 -5.46 16.22
CA LYS A 126 -2.73 -5.95 15.86
C LYS A 126 -3.73 -5.88 17.01
N GLU A 127 -3.30 -6.20 18.23
CA GLU A 127 -4.14 -6.10 19.43
C GLU A 127 -4.46 -4.64 19.80
N ARG A 128 -3.54 -3.72 19.49
CA ARG A 128 -3.72 -2.27 19.71
C ARG A 128 -4.67 -1.62 18.70
N GLU A 129 -4.70 -2.11 17.46
CA GLU A 129 -5.55 -1.54 16.40
C GLU A 129 -7.03 -1.38 16.76
N PRO A 130 -7.75 -2.41 17.28
CA PRO A 130 -9.16 -2.26 17.65
C PRO A 130 -9.35 -1.25 18.79
N GLN A 131 -8.38 -1.09 19.69
CA GLN A 131 -8.44 -0.10 20.76
C GLN A 131 -8.35 1.32 20.20
N LEU A 132 -7.46 1.56 19.22
CA LEU A 132 -7.34 2.86 18.55
C LEU A 132 -8.59 3.20 17.75
N ILE A 133 -9.17 2.21 17.05
CA ILE A 133 -10.43 2.39 16.32
C ILE A 133 -11.56 2.74 17.29
N ALA A 134 -11.72 1.98 18.37
CA ALA A 134 -12.75 2.26 19.38
C ALA A 134 -12.57 3.63 20.04
N GLU A 135 -11.33 4.04 20.32
CA GLU A 135 -11.02 5.36 20.86
C GLU A 135 -11.37 6.48 19.87
N LYS A 136 -11.05 6.30 18.58
CA LYS A 136 -11.43 7.23 17.51
C LYS A 136 -12.94 7.35 17.39
N ASP A 137 -13.65 6.21 17.37
CA ASP A 137 -15.10 6.18 17.18
C ASP A 137 -15.83 6.78 18.38
N ALA A 138 -15.40 6.46 19.61
CA ALA A 138 -15.90 7.12 20.81
C ALA A 138 -15.63 8.63 20.82
N PHE A 139 -14.48 9.06 20.30
CA PHE A 139 -14.17 10.48 20.15
C PHE A 139 -15.06 11.15 19.08
N ALA A 140 -15.35 10.47 17.97
CA ALA A 140 -16.26 10.95 16.93
C ALA A 140 -17.67 11.18 17.48
N GLU A 141 -18.23 10.21 18.20
CA GLU A 141 -19.54 10.35 18.85
C GLU A 141 -19.56 11.48 19.88
N GLY A 142 -18.46 11.67 20.60
CA GLY A 142 -18.30 12.78 21.54
C GLY A 142 -18.22 14.13 20.84
N LEU A 143 -17.60 14.17 19.66
CA LEU A 143 -17.42 15.37 18.85
C LEU A 143 -18.74 15.84 18.25
N GLU A 144 -19.54 14.94 17.67
CA GLU A 144 -20.88 15.28 17.14
C GLU A 144 -21.83 15.83 18.22
N LYS A 145 -21.66 15.41 19.48
CA LYS A 145 -22.45 15.95 20.61
C LYS A 145 -22.00 17.34 21.06
N ARG A 146 -20.71 17.66 20.88
CA ARG A 146 -20.11 18.94 21.32
C ARG A 146 -20.21 20.02 20.24
N VAL A 147 -20.05 19.61 18.99
CA VAL A 147 -20.10 20.48 17.82
C VAL A 147 -21.36 20.15 17.04
N THR A 148 -22.40 20.93 17.26
CA THR A 148 -23.74 20.66 16.71
C THR A 148 -24.03 21.38 15.40
N PHE A 149 -23.21 22.39 15.04
CA PHE A 149 -23.47 23.25 13.89
C PHE A 149 -22.92 22.66 12.58
N ILE A 150 -21.97 21.72 12.63
CA ILE A 150 -21.36 21.10 11.45
C ILE A 150 -21.14 19.60 11.67
N SER A 151 -21.34 18.81 10.62
CA SER A 151 -21.09 17.37 10.65
C SER A 151 -19.60 17.04 10.64
N LEU A 152 -19.21 15.89 11.20
CA LEU A 152 -17.80 15.45 11.23
C LEU A 152 -17.15 15.40 9.85
N SER A 153 -17.90 15.00 8.82
CA SER A 153 -17.43 14.94 7.43
C SER A 153 -17.14 16.30 6.81
N GLU A 154 -17.76 17.35 7.34
CA GLU A 154 -17.68 18.71 6.82
C GLU A 154 -16.73 19.58 7.65
N MET A 155 -16.26 19.11 8.81
CA MET A 155 -15.31 19.84 9.67
C MET A 155 -14.00 20.21 8.97
N LYS A 156 -13.65 19.56 7.85
CA LYS A 156 -12.54 19.99 6.98
C LYS A 156 -12.71 21.41 6.41
N TYR A 157 -13.94 21.94 6.39
CA TYR A 157 -14.29 23.28 5.92
C TYR A 157 -14.46 24.29 7.06
N LEU A 158 -14.07 23.98 8.31
CA LEU A 158 -14.16 24.93 9.43
C LEU A 158 -13.45 26.27 9.14
N GLY A 159 -12.35 26.25 8.37
CA GLY A 159 -11.69 27.47 7.92
C GLY A 159 -12.55 28.34 6.98
N GLU A 160 -13.45 27.74 6.19
CA GLU A 160 -14.41 28.49 5.37
C GLU A 160 -15.52 29.12 6.21
N LEU A 161 -16.06 28.38 7.19
CA LEU A 161 -17.01 28.92 8.16
C LEU A 161 -16.42 30.12 8.89
N ARG A 162 -15.15 30.01 9.31
CA ARG A 162 -14.42 31.11 9.95
C ARG A 162 -14.41 32.36 9.06
N ASN A 163 -14.13 32.19 7.77
CA ASN A 163 -14.10 33.30 6.83
C ASN A 163 -15.47 33.96 6.67
N PHE A 164 -16.58 33.21 6.65
CA PHE A 164 -17.93 33.78 6.56
C PHE A 164 -18.29 34.62 7.78
N ILE A 165 -17.83 34.22 8.98
CA ILE A 165 -18.05 35.01 10.21
C ILE A 165 -17.13 36.23 10.24
N GLU A 166 -15.86 36.09 9.86
CA GLU A 166 -14.91 37.21 9.81
C GLU A 166 -15.26 38.25 8.73
N SER A 167 -15.84 37.83 7.60
CA SER A 167 -16.32 38.73 6.54
C SER A 167 -17.65 39.40 6.87
N GLY A 168 -18.35 38.94 7.91
CA GLY A 168 -19.68 39.41 8.29
C GLY A 168 -20.80 38.90 7.37
N GLU A 169 -20.53 37.90 6.53
CA GLU A 169 -21.54 37.22 5.71
C GLU A 169 -22.44 36.32 6.56
N ALA A 170 -21.95 35.83 7.69
CA ALA A 170 -22.71 35.07 8.68
C ALA A 170 -22.56 35.68 10.09
N GLU A 171 -23.66 35.77 10.82
CA GLU A 171 -23.66 36.22 12.22
C GLU A 171 -23.49 35.06 13.20
N THR A 172 -23.86 33.85 12.82
CA THR A 172 -23.79 32.63 13.64
C THR A 172 -23.07 31.48 12.93
N CYS A 173 -22.55 30.52 13.71
CA CYS A 173 -21.98 29.29 13.14
C CYS A 173 -22.98 28.52 12.28
N GLU A 174 -24.25 28.49 12.69
CA GLU A 174 -25.34 27.82 11.99
C GLU A 174 -25.69 28.51 10.65
N ASP A 175 -25.62 29.84 10.58
CA ASP A 175 -25.79 30.55 9.32
C ASP A 175 -24.60 30.32 8.38
N ALA A 176 -23.37 30.31 8.93
CA ALA A 176 -22.16 30.01 8.19
C ALA A 176 -22.18 28.59 7.59
N THR A 177 -22.77 27.62 8.28
CA THR A 177 -22.89 26.24 7.77
C THR A 177 -23.92 26.13 6.66
N MET A 178 -25.05 26.82 6.78
CA MET A 178 -26.03 26.91 5.68
C MET A 178 -25.42 27.54 4.42
N LEU A 179 -24.63 28.60 4.56
CA LEU A 179 -23.91 29.21 3.43
C LEU A 179 -22.88 28.25 2.81
N LEU A 180 -22.16 27.48 3.63
CA LEU A 180 -21.25 26.44 3.16
C LEU A 180 -22.00 25.36 2.37
N GLU A 181 -23.10 24.82 2.92
CA GLU A 181 -23.91 23.80 2.24
C GLU A 181 -24.45 24.30 0.90
N GLN A 182 -24.95 25.54 0.88
CA GLN A 182 -25.42 26.18 -0.34
C GLN A 182 -24.28 26.32 -1.36
N LYS A 183 -23.09 26.76 -0.94
CA LYS A 183 -21.91 26.86 -1.81
C LYS A 183 -21.50 25.50 -2.37
N MET A 184 -21.44 24.45 -1.55
CA MET A 184 -21.13 23.10 -2.00
C MET A 184 -22.16 22.57 -3.00
N LEU A 185 -23.45 22.86 -2.80
CA LEU A 185 -24.51 22.50 -3.75
C LEU A 185 -24.32 23.21 -5.10
N PHE A 186 -23.97 24.49 -5.10
CA PHE A 186 -23.66 25.22 -6.32
C PHE A 186 -22.43 24.67 -7.04
N GLU A 187 -21.37 24.31 -6.32
CA GLU A 187 -20.19 23.67 -6.90
C GLU A 187 -20.53 22.31 -7.52
N GLN A 188 -21.31 21.48 -6.83
CA GLN A 188 -21.79 20.20 -7.38
C GLN A 188 -22.66 20.41 -8.62
N PHE A 189 -23.56 21.39 -8.60
CA PHE A 189 -24.38 21.75 -9.75
C PHE A 189 -23.52 22.18 -10.94
N ASN A 190 -22.53 23.04 -10.72
CA ASN A 190 -21.61 23.49 -11.77
C ASN A 190 -20.79 22.32 -12.33
N LEU A 191 -20.26 21.44 -11.48
CA LEU A 191 -19.57 20.23 -11.93
C LEU A 191 -20.49 19.31 -12.74
N ILE A 192 -21.76 19.19 -12.38
CA ILE A 192 -22.74 18.43 -13.17
C ILE A 192 -22.98 19.14 -14.51
N MET A 193 -23.12 20.47 -14.54
CA MET A 193 -23.32 21.25 -15.77
C MET A 193 -22.11 21.24 -16.71
N GLU A 194 -20.89 21.14 -16.16
CA GLU A 194 -19.66 21.01 -16.95
C GLU A 194 -19.46 19.59 -17.48
N ASN A 195 -19.81 18.56 -16.69
CA ASN A 195 -19.71 17.15 -17.09
C ASN A 195 -20.91 16.66 -17.92
N THR A 196 -22.06 17.32 -17.82
CA THR A 196 -23.07 17.26 -18.85
C THR A 196 -22.55 18.09 -20.01
N GLU A 197 -21.77 17.44 -20.88
CA GLU A 197 -21.75 17.85 -22.27
C GLU A 197 -23.18 18.19 -22.63
N ILE A 198 -23.44 19.47 -22.92
CA ILE A 198 -24.69 19.92 -23.50
C ILE A 198 -24.93 18.97 -24.66
N GLU A 199 -25.81 17.97 -24.50
CA GLU A 199 -26.31 17.20 -25.63
C GLU A 199 -26.87 18.28 -26.55
N LYS A 200 -26.10 18.64 -27.58
CA LYS A 200 -26.55 19.60 -28.57
C LYS A 200 -27.90 19.06 -29.01
N THR A 201 -28.97 19.76 -28.66
CA THR A 201 -30.31 19.42 -29.13
C THR A 201 -30.30 19.76 -30.61
N TYR A 202 -29.93 18.76 -31.41
CA TYR A 202 -29.92 18.89 -32.87
C TYR A 202 -31.34 19.20 -33.30
N THR A 203 -31.50 20.19 -34.17
CA THR A 203 -32.80 20.50 -34.76
C THR A 203 -33.31 19.31 -35.58
N ASP A 204 -34.63 19.19 -35.78
CA ASP A 204 -35.25 18.11 -36.56
C ASP A 204 -34.61 17.94 -37.95
N ALA A 205 -34.14 19.04 -38.55
CA ALA A 205 -33.43 19.05 -39.82
C ALA A 205 -32.05 18.38 -39.75
N GLU A 206 -31.28 18.62 -38.69
CA GLU A 206 -29.96 18.03 -38.47
C GLU A 206 -30.06 16.55 -38.10
N ASN A 207 -31.05 16.17 -37.29
CA ASN A 207 -31.33 14.77 -36.97
C ASN A 207 -31.77 13.99 -38.23
N LYS A 208 -32.54 14.61 -39.11
CA LYS A 208 -32.93 14.01 -40.40
C LYS A 208 -31.74 13.80 -41.34
N ALA A 209 -30.72 14.66 -41.28
CA ALA A 209 -29.49 14.49 -42.05
C ALA A 209 -28.59 13.38 -41.48
N ARG A 210 -28.51 13.24 -40.14
CA ARG A 210 -27.66 12.24 -39.47
C ARG A 210 -28.27 10.83 -39.48
N PHE A 211 -29.57 10.71 -39.22
CA PHE A 211 -30.24 9.42 -39.03
C PHE A 211 -31.14 9.03 -40.22
N GLY A 212 -31.32 9.92 -41.18
CA GLY A 212 -32.24 9.75 -42.31
C GLY A 212 -33.69 10.06 -41.94
N ASP A 213 -34.55 10.14 -42.95
CA ASP A 213 -35.99 10.38 -42.75
C ASP A 213 -36.68 9.10 -42.24
N PRO A 214 -37.20 9.08 -41.00
CA PRO A 214 -37.78 7.88 -40.40
C PRO A 214 -39.00 7.38 -41.19
N ILE A 215 -39.77 8.28 -41.83
CA ILE A 215 -40.94 7.90 -42.63
C ILE A 215 -40.51 7.16 -43.90
N LYS A 216 -39.39 7.56 -44.51
CA LYS A 216 -38.87 6.86 -45.70
C LYS A 216 -38.38 5.47 -45.33
N GLN A 217 -37.68 5.31 -44.21
CA GLN A 217 -37.21 4.01 -43.74
C GLN A 217 -38.37 3.05 -43.43
N ILE A 218 -39.43 3.52 -42.76
CA ILE A 218 -40.63 2.72 -42.48
C ILE A 218 -41.31 2.31 -43.78
N ASN A 219 -41.44 3.22 -44.74
CA ASN A 219 -42.07 2.93 -46.03
C ASN A 219 -41.27 1.95 -46.89
N GLU A 220 -39.93 2.01 -46.86
CA GLU A 220 -39.08 1.04 -47.52
C GLU A 220 -39.14 -0.34 -46.86
N LYS A 221 -39.15 -0.39 -45.52
CA LYS A 221 -39.33 -1.64 -44.76
C LYS A 221 -40.68 -2.29 -45.07
N ASN A 222 -41.74 -1.48 -45.11
CA ASN A 222 -43.09 -1.93 -45.48
C ASN A 222 -43.17 -2.39 -46.93
N LYS A 223 -42.51 -1.70 -47.88
CA LYS A 223 -42.41 -2.14 -49.28
C LYS A 223 -41.62 -3.45 -49.43
N LYS A 224 -40.52 -3.63 -48.70
CA LYS A 224 -39.76 -4.90 -48.67
C LYS A 224 -40.60 -6.04 -48.10
N SER A 225 -41.27 -5.83 -46.97
CA SER A 225 -42.23 -6.76 -46.36
C SER A 225 -43.35 -7.14 -47.32
N LEU A 226 -43.90 -6.16 -48.06
CA LEU A 226 -44.94 -6.42 -49.05
C LEU A 226 -44.43 -7.23 -50.25
N LYS A 227 -43.22 -6.93 -50.76
CA LYS A 227 -42.58 -7.70 -51.83
C LYS A 227 -42.23 -9.12 -51.38
N GLU A 228 -41.75 -9.32 -50.15
CA GLU A 228 -41.53 -10.66 -49.58
C GLU A 228 -42.85 -11.43 -49.44
N LYS A 229 -43.94 -10.78 -49.04
CA LYS A 229 -45.27 -11.44 -48.98
C LYS A 229 -45.83 -11.78 -50.36
N LEU A 230 -45.61 -10.92 -51.36
CA LEU A 230 -46.17 -11.08 -52.71
C LEU A 230 -45.34 -12.02 -53.60
N PHE A 231 -44.01 -12.00 -53.46
CA PHE A 231 -43.09 -12.75 -54.34
C PHE A 231 -42.30 -13.84 -53.60
N GLY A 232 -42.35 -13.87 -52.26
CA GLY A 232 -41.68 -14.85 -51.41
C GLY A 232 -42.56 -16.05 -51.07
N LYS A 233 -42.95 -16.83 -52.07
CA LYS A 233 -42.93 -18.32 -51.99
C LYS A 233 -43.31 -18.95 -53.33
N LYS A 234 -42.31 -19.44 -54.04
CA LYS A 234 -42.31 -20.76 -54.69
C LYS A 234 -40.87 -21.19 -55.02
N LYS A 235 -40.23 -21.89 -54.09
CA LYS A 235 -39.68 -23.20 -54.43
C LYS A 235 -40.49 -24.22 -53.64
N LYS A 236 -41.49 -24.79 -54.30
CA LYS A 236 -42.19 -25.99 -53.87
C LYS A 236 -41.25 -27.18 -54.06
N LYS A 237 -41.31 -28.16 -53.16
CA LYS A 237 -41.79 -29.46 -53.60
C LYS A 237 -43.30 -29.45 -53.42
#